data_AF-A0A1F8QDL7-F1
#
_entry.id   AF-A0A1F8QDL7-F1
#
_cell.length_a   1.000
_cell.length_b   1.000
_cell.length_c   1.000
_cell.angle_alpha   90.00
_cell.angle_beta   90.00
_cell.angle_gamma   90.00
#
_symmetry.space_group_name_H-M   'P 1'
#
loop_
_entity.id
_entity.type
_entity.pdbx_description
1 polymer ?
#
loop_
_entity_poly.entity_id
_entity_poly.type
_entity_poly.pdbx_seq_one_letter_code
_entity_poly.pdbx_strand_id
1 'polypeptide(L)' 'MGRKRLGGFIFVTYKGDHRPYHVHIRKGNREIGRWDIENQVPLDSFELTDKLRRALVKLGYAARR' A
#
# COMPACT_ATOMS: atom_id res chain seq x y z
N MET A 1 13.63 -4.99 2.49
CA MET A 1 13.03 -4.05 1.52
C MET A 1 12.34 -4.88 0.47
N GLY A 2 11.05 -4.64 0.20
CA GLY A 2 10.26 -5.39 -0.76
C GLY A 2 9.66 -4.46 -1.81
N ARG A 3 9.58 -4.92 -3.06
CA ARG A 3 8.91 -4.19 -4.14
C ARG A 3 8.02 -5.14 -4.92
N LYS A 4 6.71 -4.88 -4.93
CA LYS A 4 5.71 -5.69 -5.65
C LYS A 4 4.93 -4.81 -6.63
N ARG A 5 4.47 -5.37 -7.75
CA ARG A 5 3.65 -4.67 -8.74
C ARG A 5 2.35 -5.43 -8.96
N LEU A 6 1.22 -4.74 -8.89
CA LEU A 6 -0.09 -5.33 -9.15
C LEU A 6 -1.13 -4.25 -9.48
N GLY A 7 -2.01 -4.52 -10.44
CA GLY A 7 -3.12 -3.62 -10.78
C GLY A 7 -2.71 -2.24 -11.32
N GLY A 8 -1.47 -2.07 -11.79
CA GLY A 8 -0.92 -0.78 -12.21
C GLY A 8 -0.28 0.05 -11.08
N PHE A 9 -0.18 -0.52 -9.88
CA PHE A 9 0.47 0.09 -8.73
C PHE A 9 1.78 -0.61 -8.39
N ILE A 10 2.66 0.10 -7.72
CA ILE A 10 3.91 -0.39 -7.15
C ILE A 10 3.81 -0.24 -5.63
N PHE A 11 4.10 -1.32 -4.92
CA PHE A 11 4.05 -1.41 -3.48
C PHE A 11 5.46 -1.59 -2.96
N VAL A 12 5.92 -0.70 -2.09
CA VAL A 12 7.29 -0.70 -1.55
C VAL A 12 7.25 -0.74 -0.03
N THR A 13 8.03 -1.64 0.56
CA THR A 13 8.29 -1.69 2.00
C THR A 13 9.77 -1.44 2.26
N TYR A 14 10.11 -0.55 3.19
CA TYR A 14 11.48 -0.28 3.55
C TYR A 14 11.86 -1.02 4.84
N LYS A 15 13.15 -1.40 4.96
CA LYS A 15 13.65 -2.11 6.15
C LYS A 15 13.64 -1.20 7.40
N GLY A 16 13.71 0.11 7.20
CA GLY A 16 13.75 1.11 8.27
C GLY A 16 12.42 1.84 8.51
N ASP A 17 11.30 1.36 7.96
CA ASP A 17 10.00 1.96 8.25
C ASP A 17 9.68 1.79 9.73
N HIS A 18 9.41 2.91 10.40
CA HIS A 18 8.94 2.93 11.78
C HIS A 18 7.45 2.64 11.84
N ARG A 19 7.00 2.19 13.02
CA ARG A 19 5.58 1.92 13.26
C ARG A 19 4.71 3.17 13.05
N PRO A 20 3.46 3.03 12.56
CA PRO A 20 2.83 1.77 12.16
C PRO A 20 3.46 1.16 10.89
N TYR A 21 3.50 -0.16 10.79
CA TYR A 21 4.01 -0.82 9.58
C TYR A 21 3.13 -0.47 8.40
N HIS A 22 3.74 0.10 7.36
CA HIS A 22 3.02 0.58 6.20
C HIS A 22 3.67 0.15 4.90
N VAL A 23 2.90 0.26 3.82
CA VAL A 23 3.39 0.06 2.46
C VAL A 23 3.22 1.36 1.67
N HIS A 24 4.28 1.77 0.98
CA HIS A 24 4.25 2.90 0.07
C HIS A 24 3.61 2.47 -1.25
N ILE A 25 2.62 3.23 -1.70
CA ILE A 25 1.88 2.96 -2.92
C ILE A 25 2.28 3.99 -3.96
N ARG A 26 2.70 3.52 -5.13
CA ARG A 26 3.07 4.37 -6.27
C ARG A 26 2.26 3.98 -7.51
N LYS A 27 1.98 4.96 -8.36
CA LYS A 27 1.39 4.76 -9.70
C LYS A 27 2.37 5.31 -10.73
N GLY A 28 2.99 4.42 -11.49
CA GLY A 28 4.15 4.78 -12.31
C GLY A 28 5.32 5.25 -11.44
N ASN A 29 5.77 6.49 -11.66
CA ASN A 29 6.91 7.06 -10.94
C ASN A 29 6.50 7.90 -9.71
N ARG A 30 5.20 8.19 -9.55
CA ARG A 30 4.66 9.04 -8.48
C ARG A 30 4.19 8.21 -7.29
N GLU A 31 4.61 8.59 -6.09
CA GLU A 31 4.01 8.11 -4.85
C GLU A 31 2.64 8.74 -4.66
N ILE A 32 1.62 7.91 -4.40
CA ILE A 32 0.23 8.35 -4.24
C ILE A 32 -0.21 8.31 -2.78
N GLY A 33 0.50 7.59 -1.91
CA GLY A 33 0.24 7.56 -0.47
C GLY A 33 0.73 6.27 0.17
N ARG A 34 0.55 6.18 1.49
CA ARG A 34 0.95 5.04 2.31
C ARG A 34 -0.27 4.40 2.95
N TRP A 35 -0.23 3.07 3.05
CA TRP A 35 -1.27 2.27 3.69
C TRP A 35 -0.77 1.64 4.97
N ASP A 36 -1.46 1.89 6.07
CA ASP A 36 -1.24 1.28 7.37
C ASP A 36 -1.71 -0.18 7.36
N ILE A 37 -0.77 -1.12 7.44
CA ILE A 37 -1.05 -2.56 7.42
C ILE A 37 -1.61 -3.00 8.77
N GLU A 38 -1.25 -2.35 9.88
CA GLU A 38 -1.70 -2.74 11.21
C GLU A 38 -3.14 -2.26 11.46
N ASN A 39 -3.40 -0.98 11.17
CA ASN A 39 -4.69 -0.35 11.43
C ASN A 39 -5.66 -0.42 10.25
N GLN A 40 -5.20 -0.87 9.08
CA GLN A 40 -6.03 -1.03 7.88
C GLN A 40 -6.67 0.29 7.41
N VAL A 41 -5.88 1.37 7.41
CA VAL A 41 -6.30 2.73 7.05
C VAL A 41 -5.25 3.43 6.17
N PRO A 42 -5.64 4.41 5.36
CA PRO A 42 -4.68 5.27 4.67
C PRO A 42 -3.96 6.19 5.67
N LEU A 43 -2.64 6.34 5.53
CA LEU A 43 -1.84 7.29 6.33
C LEU A 43 -1.78 8.68 5.68
N ASP A 44 -1.98 8.76 4.37
CA ASP A 44 -1.99 10.00 3.61
C ASP A 44 -3.37 10.20 2.96
N SER A 45 -3.66 11.43 2.53
CA SER A 45 -4.88 11.72 1.79
C SER A 45 -4.79 11.21 0.35
N PHE A 46 -5.34 10.02 0.10
CA PHE A 46 -5.51 9.46 -1.25
C PHE A 46 -6.82 8.71 -1.41
N GLU A 47 -7.26 8.58 -2.65
CA GLU A 47 -8.47 7.82 -2.99
C GLU A 47 -8.19 6.31 -3.00
N LEU A 48 -8.83 5.57 -2.08
CA LEU A 48 -8.79 4.11 -2.06
C LEU A 48 -9.81 3.54 -3.07
N THR A 49 -9.42 3.49 -4.34
CA THR A 49 -10.22 2.84 -5.38
C THR A 49 -10.37 1.33 -5.13
N ASP A 50 -11.45 0.70 -5.64
CA ASP A 50 -11.65 -0.75 -5.57
C ASP A 50 -10.49 -1.55 -6.17
N LYS A 51 -9.88 -1.03 -7.24
CA LYS A 51 -8.71 -1.65 -7.88
C LYS A 51 -7.52 -1.68 -6.93
N LEU A 52 -7.28 -0.59 -6.22
CA LEU A 52 -6.21 -0.49 -5.23
C LEU A 52 -6.49 -1.38 -4.02
N ARG A 53 -7.73 -1.38 -3.51
CA ARG A 53 -8.15 -2.25 -2.41
C ARG A 53 -7.93 -3.73 -2.75
N ARG A 54 -8.37 -4.18 -3.92
CA ARG A 54 -8.14 -5.56 -4.39
C ARG A 54 -6.66 -5.91 -4.48
N ALA A 55 -5.82 -4.97 -4.91
CA ALA A 55 -4.39 -5.17 -4.99
C ALA A 55 -3.74 -5.29 -3.60
N LEU A 56 -4.09 -4.41 -2.65
CA LEU A 56 -3.63 -4.49 -1.26
C LEU A 56 -4.00 -5.84 -0.62
N VAL A 57 -5.24 -6.27 -0.80
CA VAL A 57 -5.72 -7.57 -0.31
C VAL A 57 -4.96 -8.74 -0.92
N LYS A 58 -4.82 -8.77 -2.25
CA LYS A 58 -4.13 -9.86 -2.96
C LYS A 58 -2.65 -9.96 -2.59
N LEU A 59 -2.02 -8.85 -2.20
CA LEU A 59 -0.62 -8.82 -1.76
C LEU A 59 -0.45 -9.05 -0.25
N GLY A 60 -1.54 -9.18 0.49
CA GLY A 60 -1.53 -9.42 1.94
C GLY A 60 -1.33 -8.17 2.79
N TYR A 61 -1.47 -6.97 2.22
CA TYR A 61 -1.35 -5.69 2.96
C TYR A 61 -2.70 -5.23 3.54
N ALA A 62 -3.81 -5.74 3.01
CA ALA A 62 -5.13 -5.46 3.54
C ALA A 62 -5.94 -6.75 3.80
N ALA A 63 -6.81 -6.71 4.79
CA ALA A 63 -7.72 -7.79 5.11
C ALA A 63 -8.81 -7.95 4.04
N ARG A 64 -9.18 -9.21 3.75
CA ARG A 64 -10.44 -9.52 3.06
C ARG A 64 -11.58 -9.19 4.03
N ARG A 65 -12.22 -8.03 3.86
CA ARG A 65 -13.60 -7.82 4.31
C ARG A 65 -14.52 -8.17 3.15
#